data_AF-A0AAU0UKU0-F1
#
_entry.id   AF-A0AAU0UKU0-F1
#
_cell.length_a   1.000
_cell.length_b   1.000
_cell.length_c   1.000
_cell.angle_alpha   90.00
_cell.angle_beta   90.00
_cell.angle_gamma   90.00
#
_symmetry.space_group_name_H-M   'P 1'
#
loop_
_entity.id
_entity.type
_entity.pdbx_description
1 polymer ?
#
loop_
_entity_poly.entity_id
_entity_poly.type
_entity_poly.pdbx_seq_one_letter_code
_entity_poly.pdbx_strand_id
1 'polypeptide(L)'
;MMRLEEAVSAHLQPKLNNRLYPFLLPQNILLPAVVYLPVSVERLRSLVEDSGFIKQRLQFSCYATSYKEAVQTARIIQSELQNFNGPMAGLSIGSVLLMEEISDYEPDTEIYSVSFEFEFQFEEG
;
A
#
# COMPACT_ATOMS: atom_id res chain seq x y z
N MET A 1 -4.14 11.87 15.96
CA MET A 1 -4.89 11.01 15.02
C MET A 1 -3.90 10.47 14.00
N MET A 2 -3.85 9.15 13.82
CA MET A 2 -2.90 8.49 12.90
C MET A 2 -3.44 8.55 11.47
N ARG A 3 -2.60 8.87 10.49
CA ARG A 3 -2.99 8.85 9.07
C ARG A 3 -2.97 7.42 8.52
N LEU A 4 -3.74 7.15 7.46
CA LEU A 4 -3.74 5.82 6.83
C LEU A 4 -2.33 5.38 6.41
N GLU A 5 -1.54 6.30 5.84
CA GLU A 5 -0.17 6.02 5.40
C GLU A 5 0.73 5.56 6.56
N GLU A 6 0.55 6.15 7.74
CA GLU A 6 1.29 5.78 8.96
C GLU A 6 0.83 4.42 9.48
N ALA A 7 -0.47 4.17 9.46
CA ALA A 7 -1.06 2.91 9.90
C ALA A 7 -0.62 1.73 9.01
N VAL A 8 -0.70 1.92 7.69
CA VAL A 8 -0.25 0.96 6.68
C VAL A 8 1.25 0.71 6.81
N SER A 9 2.05 1.77 6.96
CA SER A 9 3.50 1.62 7.15
C SER A 9 3.82 0.80 8.40
N ALA A 10 3.23 1.14 9.55
CA ALA A 10 3.43 0.41 10.80
C ALA A 10 3.00 -1.06 10.70
N HIS A 11 1.90 -1.34 9.99
CA HIS A 11 1.39 -2.70 9.80
C HIS A 11 2.28 -3.55 8.88
N LEU A 12 2.76 -2.99 7.78
CA LEU A 12 3.46 -3.74 6.73
C LEU A 12 4.99 -3.78 6.89
N GLN A 13 5.62 -2.80 7.56
CA GLN A 13 7.08 -2.77 7.72
C GLN A 13 7.66 -4.11 8.26
N PRO A 14 7.11 -4.72 9.33
CA PRO A 14 7.63 -5.99 9.85
C PRO A 14 7.51 -7.15 8.86
N LYS A 15 6.51 -7.13 7.97
CA LYS A 15 6.26 -8.16 6.95
C LYS A 15 7.20 -8.03 5.76
N LEU A 16 7.77 -6.84 5.56
CA LEU A 16 8.61 -6.48 4.41
C LEU A 16 10.09 -6.27 4.80
N ASN A 17 10.54 -6.87 5.91
CA ASN A 17 11.90 -6.72 6.44
C ASN A 17 12.33 -5.26 6.63
N ASN A 18 11.39 -4.39 6.99
CA ASN A 18 11.59 -2.93 7.11
C ASN A 18 12.04 -2.23 5.81
N ARG A 19 11.64 -2.75 4.65
CA ARG A 19 11.94 -2.19 3.32
C ARG A 19 10.70 -1.66 2.59
N LEU A 20 9.84 -0.94 3.33
CA LEU A 20 8.73 -0.17 2.79
C LEU A 20 9.04 1.33 2.91
N TYR A 21 8.97 2.05 1.79
CA TYR A 21 9.36 3.46 1.70
C TYR A 21 8.24 4.32 1.10
N PRO A 22 8.01 5.53 1.63
CA PRO A 22 7.02 6.44 1.04
C PRO A 22 7.61 7.16 -0.19
N PHE A 23 6.79 7.31 -1.24
CA PHE A 23 7.04 8.07 -2.49
C PHE A 23 8.18 7.61 -3.40
N LEU A 24 9.34 7.25 -2.86
CA LEU A 24 10.52 6.92 -3.65
C LEU A 24 11.37 5.84 -3.00
N LEU A 25 12.10 5.11 -3.84
CA LEU A 25 13.08 4.14 -3.39
C LEU A 25 14.41 4.85 -3.09
N PRO A 26 14.97 4.73 -1.87
CA PRO A 26 16.27 5.31 -1.55
C PRO A 26 17.39 4.73 -2.42
N GLN A 27 18.45 5.52 -2.64
CA GLN A 27 19.64 5.03 -3.33
C GLN A 27 20.35 3.94 -2.52
N ASN A 28 21.00 3.00 -3.22
CA ASN A 28 21.82 1.93 -2.65
C ASN A 28 21.08 1.01 -1.66
N ILE A 29 19.78 0.78 -1.90
CA ILE A 29 18.97 -0.11 -1.06
C ILE A 29 19.10 -1.59 -1.47
N LEU A 30 18.92 -2.49 -0.51
CA LEU A 30 18.83 -3.92 -0.76
C LEU A 30 17.44 -4.28 -1.32
N LEU A 31 17.40 -4.93 -2.47
CA LEU A 31 16.18 -5.51 -3.04
C LEU A 31 15.88 -6.91 -2.44
N PRO A 32 14.62 -7.39 -2.45
CA PRO A 32 13.41 -6.66 -2.84
C PRO A 32 13.01 -5.55 -1.86
N ALA A 33 12.45 -4.47 -2.38
CA ALA A 33 11.98 -3.32 -1.61
C ALA A 33 10.69 -2.75 -2.20
N VAL A 34 9.91 -2.07 -1.37
CA VAL A 34 8.57 -1.61 -1.72
C VAL A 34 8.48 -0.11 -1.56
N VAL A 35 7.92 0.57 -2.54
CA VAL A 35 7.48 1.97 -2.43
C VAL A 35 5.97 2.00 -2.29
N TYR A 36 5.43 2.90 -1.48
CA TYR A 36 4.00 3.21 -1.47
C TYR A 36 3.75 4.70 -1.64
N LEU A 37 2.64 5.04 -2.30
CA LEU A 37 2.24 6.43 -2.53
C LEU A 37 0.71 6.56 -2.50
N PRO A 38 0.18 7.70 -2.03
CA PRO A 38 -1.24 8.00 -2.14
C PRO A 38 -1.61 8.37 -3.59
N VAL A 39 -2.64 7.72 -4.11
CA VAL A 39 -3.16 7.95 -5.47
C VAL A 39 -4.35 8.91 -5.43
N SER A 40 -5.30 8.67 -4.54
CA SER A 40 -6.48 9.52 -4.39
C SER A 40 -7.05 9.44 -2.98
N VAL A 41 -7.72 10.51 -2.55
CA VAL A 41 -8.48 10.54 -1.30
C VAL A 41 -9.85 11.14 -1.59
N GLU A 42 -10.89 10.35 -1.36
CA GLU A 42 -12.29 10.75 -1.46
C GLU A 42 -12.89 10.80 -0.05
N ARG A 43 -13.34 11.99 0.37
CA ARG A 43 -14.05 12.19 1.63
C ARG A 43 -15.53 12.29 1.32
N LEU A 44 -16.32 11.29 1.73
CA LEU A 44 -17.75 11.27 1.49
C LEU A 44 -18.46 12.20 2.47
N ARG A 45 -18.73 13.43 2.02
CA ARG A 45 -19.55 14.37 2.78
C ARG A 45 -21.02 14.11 2.50
N SER A 46 -21.79 13.75 3.53
CA SER A 46 -23.26 13.76 3.44
C SER A 46 -23.81 15.15 3.74
N LEU A 47 -25.00 15.46 3.21
CA LEU A 47 -25.69 16.74 3.40
C LEU A 47 -26.25 16.93 4.82
N VAL A 48 -26.25 15.87 5.65
CA VAL A 48 -26.91 15.87 6.97
C VAL A 48 -25.88 15.85 8.11
N GLU A 49 -24.86 15.00 8.01
CA GLU A 49 -23.76 14.88 8.99
C GLU A 49 -22.57 14.22 8.29
N ASP A 50 -21.35 14.71 8.54
CA ASP A 50 -20.14 14.12 7.95
C ASP A 50 -19.91 12.75 8.61
N SER A 51 -20.05 11.66 7.85
CA SER A 51 -19.93 10.32 8.43
C SER A 51 -18.48 9.95 8.80
N GLY A 52 -17.52 10.85 8.53
CA GLY A 52 -16.09 10.59 8.70
C GLY A 52 -15.56 9.53 7.73
N PHE A 53 -16.37 9.07 6.77
CA PHE A 53 -16.03 7.96 5.90
C PHE A 53 -15.12 8.42 4.76
N ILE A 54 -14.01 7.72 4.60
CA ILE A 54 -12.97 8.02 3.63
C ILE A 54 -12.69 6.80 2.78
N LYS A 55 -12.58 7.04 1.47
CA LYS A 55 -11.95 6.11 0.54
C LYS A 55 -10.60 6.66 0.13
N GLN A 56 -9.53 5.94 0.42
CA GLN A 56 -8.19 6.32 0.02
C GLN A 56 -7.55 5.22 -0.79
N ARG A 57 -7.02 5.57 -1.97
CA ARG A 57 -6.23 4.64 -2.78
C ARG A 57 -4.75 4.82 -2.51
N LEU A 58 -4.08 3.72 -2.21
CA LEU A 58 -2.63 3.64 -2.12
C LEU A 58 -2.11 2.71 -3.20
N GLN A 59 -1.10 3.16 -3.93
CA GLN A 59 -0.32 2.30 -4.82
C GLN A 59 0.90 1.77 -4.06
N PHE A 60 1.20 0.49 -4.25
CA PHE A 60 2.42 -0.17 -3.78
C PHE A 60 3.19 -0.69 -4.98
N SER A 61 4.47 -0.35 -5.11
CA SER A 61 5.36 -0.83 -6.17
C SER A 61 6.47 -1.66 -5.56
N CYS A 62 6.49 -2.95 -5.87
CA CYS A 62 7.47 -3.92 -5.37
C CYS A 62 8.60 -4.07 -6.39
N TYR A 63 9.81 -3.65 -6.04
CA TYR A 63 11.00 -3.72 -6.89
C TYR A 63 11.88 -4.91 -6.50
N ALA A 64 12.39 -5.66 -7.48
CA ALA A 64 13.32 -6.75 -7.25
C ALA A 64 14.24 -7.00 -8.46
N THR A 65 15.34 -7.73 -8.23
CA THR A 65 16.28 -8.19 -9.26
C THR A 65 15.76 -9.37 -10.08
N SER A 66 14.67 -10.00 -9.64
CA SER A 66 13.99 -11.03 -10.39
C SER A 66 12.48 -10.83 -10.35
N TYR A 67 11.81 -11.15 -11.46
CA TYR A 67 10.36 -11.09 -11.53
C TYR A 67 9.68 -11.92 -10.44
N LYS A 68 10.23 -13.11 -10.15
CA LYS A 68 9.72 -14.01 -9.12
C LYS A 68 9.72 -13.36 -7.73
N GLU A 69 10.80 -12.68 -7.35
CA GLU A 69 10.90 -11.99 -6.06
C GLU A 69 9.96 -10.79 -5.97
N ALA A 70 9.78 -10.05 -7.07
CA ALA A 70 8.82 -8.95 -7.12
C ALA A 70 7.39 -9.46 -6.88
N VAL A 71 7.01 -10.55 -7.56
CA VAL A 71 5.72 -11.23 -7.36
C VAL A 71 5.58 -11.81 -5.96
N GLN A 72 6.63 -12.38 -5.37
CA GLN A 72 6.55 -12.91 -4.00
C GLN A 72 6.32 -11.79 -2.97
N THR A 73 7.02 -10.66 -3.12
CA THR A 73 6.88 -9.49 -2.25
C THR A 73 5.48 -8.90 -2.35
N ALA A 74 4.98 -8.77 -3.58
CA ALA A 74 3.61 -8.41 -3.89
C ALA A 74 2.56 -9.27 -3.18
N ARG A 75 2.70 -10.60 -3.26
CA ARG A 75 1.73 -11.53 -2.65
C ARG A 75 1.73 -11.45 -1.12
N ILE A 76 2.85 -11.08 -0.49
CA ILE A 76 2.88 -10.77 0.95
C ILE A 76 1.93 -9.59 1.24
N ILE A 77 2.08 -8.47 0.53
CA ILE A 77 1.23 -7.28 0.72
C ILE A 77 -0.24 -7.63 0.47
N GLN A 78 -0.52 -8.33 -0.63
CA GLN A 78 -1.88 -8.75 -0.96
C GLN A 78 -2.49 -9.63 0.13
N SER A 79 -1.73 -10.57 0.69
CA SER A 79 -2.24 -11.47 1.73
C SER A 79 -2.55 -10.76 3.05
N GLU A 80 -1.87 -9.65 3.34
CA GLU A 80 -2.11 -8.85 4.55
C GLU A 80 -3.24 -7.84 4.35
N LEU A 81 -3.40 -7.29 3.14
CA LEU A 81 -4.34 -6.21 2.87
C LEU A 81 -5.67 -6.67 2.26
N GLN A 82 -5.69 -7.66 1.38
CA GLN A 82 -6.90 -7.98 0.64
C GLN A 82 -8.01 -8.47 1.57
N ASN A 83 -9.18 -7.82 1.50
CA ASN A 83 -10.32 -8.06 2.39
C ASN A 83 -10.04 -7.79 3.87
N PHE A 84 -9.00 -6.99 4.19
CA PHE A 84 -8.72 -6.60 5.56
C PHE A 84 -9.89 -5.79 6.13
N ASN A 85 -10.29 -6.13 7.36
CA ASN A 85 -11.29 -5.45 8.15
C ASN A 85 -10.86 -5.48 9.62
N GLY A 86 -11.01 -4.36 10.32
CA GLY A 86 -10.66 -4.23 11.73
C GLY A 86 -9.57 -3.19 12.01
N PRO A 87 -8.97 -3.21 13.21
CA PRO A 87 -8.01 -2.20 13.62
C PRO A 87 -6.66 -2.37 12.92
N MET A 88 -6.21 -1.33 12.21
CA MET A 88 -4.86 -1.21 11.66
C MET A 88 -4.11 -0.09 12.38
N ALA A 89 -3.21 -0.45 13.28
CA ALA A 89 -2.41 0.50 14.07
C ALA A 89 -3.23 1.60 14.79
N GLY A 90 -4.48 1.31 15.14
CA GLY A 90 -5.40 2.25 15.79
C GLY A 90 -6.39 2.94 14.86
N LEU A 91 -6.28 2.75 13.54
CA LEU A 91 -7.28 3.17 12.56
C LEU A 91 -8.31 2.06 12.33
N SER A 92 -9.60 2.37 12.33
CA SER A 92 -10.67 1.39 12.07
C SER A 92 -10.89 1.23 10.57
N ILE A 93 -10.39 0.13 9.99
CA ILE A 93 -10.54 -0.16 8.57
C ILE A 93 -11.81 -0.98 8.35
N GLY A 94 -12.72 -0.46 7.53
CA GLY A 94 -13.97 -1.15 7.17
C GLY A 94 -13.76 -2.16 6.04
N SER A 95 -12.99 -1.82 5.01
CA SER A 95 -12.61 -2.76 3.96
C SER A 95 -11.36 -2.31 3.21
N VAL A 96 -10.69 -3.27 2.57
CA VAL A 96 -9.58 -3.02 1.66
C VAL A 96 -9.75 -3.86 0.41
N LEU A 97 -9.77 -3.19 -0.75
CA LEU A 97 -10.08 -3.78 -2.05
C LEU A 97 -8.89 -3.62 -2.98
N LEU A 98 -8.48 -4.71 -3.65
CA LEU A 98 -7.51 -4.66 -4.73
C LEU A 98 -8.18 -4.07 -5.98
N MET A 99 -7.58 -3.02 -6.54
CA MET A 99 -8.12 -2.29 -7.69
C MET A 99 -7.44 -2.70 -8.98
N GLU A 100 -6.11 -2.78 -8.97
CA GLU A 100 -5.29 -3.02 -10.16
C GLU A 100 -3.97 -3.69 -9.79
N GLU A 101 -3.40 -4.45 -10.72
CA GLU A 101 -2.09 -5.09 -10.65
C GLU A 101 -1.39 -4.93 -12.00
N ILE A 102 -0.20 -4.33 -12.01
CA ILE A 102 0.61 -4.09 -13.21
C ILE A 102 2.03 -4.59 -12.95
N SER A 103 2.61 -5.29 -13.90
CA SER A 103 4.02 -5.70 -13.86
C SER A 103 4.82 -4.95 -14.91
N ASP A 104 6.07 -4.63 -14.59
CA ASP A 104 6.97 -3.91 -15.50
C ASP A 104 8.43 -4.37 -15.33
N TYR A 105 9.26 -4.05 -16.32
CA TYR A 105 10.70 -4.30 -16.32
C TYR A 105 11.45 -3.12 -16.91
N GLU A 106 12.35 -2.52 -16.14
CA GLU A 106 13.16 -1.38 -16.54
C GLU A 106 14.52 -1.86 -17.05
N PRO A 107 14.79 -1.85 -18.37
CA PRO A 107 15.98 -2.44 -18.96
C PRO A 107 17.30 -1.77 -18.53
N ASP A 108 17.30 -0.47 -18.27
CA ASP A 108 18.55 0.24 -17.92
C ASP A 108 19.05 -0.10 -16.51
N THR A 109 18.13 -0.43 -15.61
CA THR A 109 18.44 -0.81 -14.22
C THR A 109 18.36 -2.31 -13.99
N GLU A 110 17.83 -3.06 -14.97
CA GLU A 110 17.51 -4.48 -14.88
C GLU A 110 16.58 -4.83 -13.70
N ILE A 111 15.74 -3.88 -13.29
CA ILE A 111 14.81 -4.05 -12.16
C ILE A 111 13.44 -4.46 -12.66
N TYR A 112 12.88 -5.51 -12.05
CA TYR A 112 11.49 -5.88 -12.19
C TYR A 112 10.65 -5.16 -11.16
N SER A 113 9.47 -4.71 -11.56
CA SER A 113 8.49 -4.17 -10.62
C SER A 113 7.13 -4.84 -10.77
N VAL A 114 6.42 -4.97 -9.64
CA VAL A 114 4.98 -5.27 -9.65
C VAL A 114 4.28 -4.24 -8.78
N SER A 115 3.35 -3.50 -9.38
CA SER A 115 2.59 -2.43 -8.75
C SER A 115 1.14 -2.84 -8.53
N PHE A 116 0.58 -2.47 -7.38
CA PHE A 116 -0.81 -2.72 -7.01
C PHE A 116 -1.45 -1.46 -6.48
N GLU A 117 -2.72 -1.26 -6.78
CA GLU A 117 -3.53 -0.25 -6.10
C GLU A 117 -4.51 -0.92 -5.14
N PHE A 118 -4.57 -0.44 -3.91
CA PHE A 118 -5.60 -0.82 -2.94
C PHE A 118 -6.45 0.39 -2.58
N GLU A 119 -7.78 0.22 -2.62
CA GLU A 119 -8.72 1.16 -2.00
C GLU A 119 -8.96 0.74 -0.55
N PHE A 120 -8.69 1.66 0.37
CA PHE A 120 -8.99 1.54 1.79
C PHE A 120 -10.24 2.33 2.09
N GLN A 121 -11.20 1.69 2.76
CA GLN A 121 -12.42 2.32 3.25
C GLN A 121 -12.37 2.33 4.77
N PHE A 122 -12.38 3.52 5.37
CA PHE A 122 -12.21 3.69 6.81
C PHE A 122 -12.92 4.94 7.32
N GLU A 123 -13.08 5.04 8.64
CA GLU A 123 -13.65 6.21 9.29
C GLU A 123 -12.54 6.99 10.03
N GLU A 124 -12.50 8.31 9.86
CA GLU A 124 -11.70 9.21 10.70
C GLU A 124 -12.36 9.28 12.09
N GLY A 125 -11.73 8.63 13.10
CA GLY A 125 -12.21 8.58 14.49
C GLY A 125 -11.89 9.78 15.38
#